data_AF-A0AAE1R4W9-F1
#
_entry.id   AF-A0AAE1R4W9-F1
#
_cell.length_a   1.000
_cell.length_b   1.000
_cell.length_c   1.000
_cell.angle_alpha   90.00
_cell.angle_beta   90.00
_cell.angle_gamma   90.00
#
_symmetry.space_group_name_H-M   'P 1'
#
loop_
_entity.id
_entity.type
_entity.pdbx_description
1 polymer ?
#
loop_
_entity_poly.entity_id
_entity_poly.type
_entity_poly.pdbx_seq_one_letter_code
_entity_poly.pdbx_strand_id
1 'polypeptide(L)'
;MPWSCIMISESLKQSYQDQAYGDQWYDVVEGGDRHVVDLVRKRCTFRTWDLTGISCPHAIKALLHVKQEPLPEVYWWYSKEAYMLMYLHKIQLVRGNKSWKVDPSHAMEPPEIHKMVGRPKVKRTRVKNEAMKRRGCGQLQERV
;
A
#
# COMPACT_ATOMS: atom_id res chain seq x y z
N MET A 1 31.35 -2.00 0.89
CA MET A 1 29.88 -2.01 0.88
C MET A 1 29.41 -3.43 0.66
N PRO A 2 29.36 -4.27 1.71
CA PRO A 2 28.95 -5.65 1.54
C PRO A 2 27.43 -5.75 1.69
N TRP A 3 26.84 -6.46 0.75
CA TRP A 3 25.46 -6.89 0.75
C TRP A 3 25.27 -7.74 2.01
N SER A 4 24.69 -7.16 3.06
CA SER A 4 24.36 -7.90 4.26
C SER A 4 23.22 -8.86 3.93
N CYS A 5 23.62 -10.08 3.61
CA CYS A 5 22.99 -11.35 3.94
C CYS A 5 21.57 -11.20 4.54
N ILE A 6 20.54 -11.46 3.72
CA ILE A 6 19.19 -11.72 4.22
C ILE A 6 19.24 -13.09 4.94
N MET A 7 19.79 -13.08 6.13
CA MET A 7 19.64 -14.15 7.11
C MET A 7 18.51 -13.72 8.02
N ILE A 8 17.27 -13.79 7.53
CA ILE A 8 16.11 -13.86 8.44
C ILE A 8 16.11 -15.29 8.97
N SER A 9 16.93 -15.53 9.99
CA SER A 9 17.03 -16.80 10.71
C SER A 9 15.82 -16.96 11.63
N GLU A 10 14.66 -17.25 11.07
CA GLU A 10 13.47 -17.57 11.85
C GLU A 10 12.74 -18.80 11.31
N SER A 11 12.13 -19.54 12.24
CA SER A 11 11.62 -20.88 12.02
C SER A 11 10.45 -20.85 11.05
N LEU A 12 10.52 -21.69 10.01
CA LEU A 12 9.40 -21.98 9.14
C LEU A 12 8.71 -23.22 9.71
N LYS A 13 7.43 -23.09 10.08
CA LYS A 13 6.65 -24.22 10.58
C LYS A 13 5.58 -24.56 9.55
N GLN A 14 5.55 -25.83 9.15
CA GLN A 14 4.38 -26.38 8.50
C GLN A 14 3.26 -26.42 9.54
N SER A 15 2.17 -25.75 9.26
CA SER A 15 1.06 -25.65 10.21
C SER A 15 -0.05 -26.66 9.88
N TYR A 16 -0.92 -26.88 10.88
CA TYR A 16 -1.88 -27.98 11.02
C TYR A 16 -3.00 -28.11 9.96
N GLN A 17 -3.04 -29.26 9.28
CA GLN A 17 -3.96 -29.59 8.18
C GLN A 17 -5.46 -29.32 8.45
N ASP A 18 -6.08 -28.46 7.63
CA ASP A 18 -7.52 -28.47 7.37
C ASP A 18 -7.76 -29.11 6.00
N GLN A 19 -8.53 -30.21 5.98
CA GLN A 19 -8.72 -31.14 4.85
C GLN A 19 -9.44 -30.56 3.61
N ALA A 20 -9.59 -29.23 3.53
CA ALA A 20 -10.33 -28.52 2.48
C ALA A 20 -9.46 -27.68 1.52
N TYR A 21 -8.19 -27.44 1.86
CA TYR A 21 -7.22 -26.72 1.01
C TYR A 21 -5.90 -27.48 1.04
N GLY A 22 -5.37 -27.86 -0.13
CA GLY A 22 -4.21 -28.73 -0.27
C GLY A 22 -2.94 -28.30 0.49
N ASP A 23 -2.00 -29.23 0.62
CA ASP A 23 -0.85 -29.31 1.53
C ASP A 23 0.24 -28.21 1.45
N GLN A 24 -0.07 -26.94 1.21
CA GLN A 24 0.96 -25.92 0.90
C GLN A 24 0.75 -24.56 1.57
N TRP A 25 0.45 -24.58 2.86
CA TRP A 25 0.38 -23.37 3.69
C TRP A 25 1.48 -23.36 4.76
N TYR A 26 2.10 -22.19 5.00
CA TYR A 26 3.27 -22.06 5.85
C TYR A 26 3.17 -20.84 6.78
N ASP A 27 3.57 -21.03 8.03
CA ASP A 27 3.77 -19.92 8.96
C ASP A 27 5.25 -19.54 9.00
N VAL A 28 5.53 -18.29 8.62
CA VAL A 28 6.84 -17.67 8.65
C VAL A 28 6.84 -16.63 9.75
N VAL A 29 7.71 -16.81 10.76
CA VAL A 29 7.94 -15.79 11.78
C VAL A 29 9.03 -14.84 11.28
N GLU A 30 8.80 -13.53 11.39
CA GLU A 30 9.80 -12.49 11.15
C GLU A 30 9.76 -11.46 12.29
N GLY A 31 10.84 -11.31 13.06
CA GLY A 31 10.97 -10.29 14.11
C GLY A 31 9.91 -10.36 15.22
N GLY A 32 9.29 -11.53 15.43
CA GLY A 32 8.17 -11.72 16.36
C GLY A 32 6.76 -11.62 15.74
N ASP A 33 6.65 -11.13 14.50
CA ASP A 33 5.40 -11.16 13.74
C ASP A 33 5.23 -12.50 13.01
N ARG A 34 3.98 -12.95 12.87
CA ARG A 34 3.65 -14.21 12.18
C ARG A 34 2.98 -13.91 10.86
N HIS A 35 3.54 -14.46 9.79
CA HIS A 35 3.03 -14.32 8.43
C HIS A 35 2.59 -15.67 7.87
N VAL A 36 1.37 -15.72 7.34
CA VAL A 36 0.83 -16.92 6.70
C VAL A 36 1.07 -16.80 5.20
N VAL A 37 1.64 -17.84 4.62
CA VAL A 37 1.93 -17.97 3.19
C VAL A 37 1.14 -19.14 2.63
N ASP A 38 0.37 -18.90 1.57
CA ASP A 38 -0.34 -19.91 0.78
C ASP A 38 0.35 -19.99 -0.59
N LEU A 39 1.07 -21.08 -0.84
CA LEU A 39 1.81 -21.27 -2.09
C LEU A 39 0.87 -21.60 -3.26
N VAL A 40 -0.25 -22.28 -3.01
CA VAL A 40 -1.21 -22.67 -4.06
C VAL A 40 -1.91 -21.44 -4.62
N ARG A 41 -2.39 -20.56 -3.73
CA ARG A 41 -3.06 -19.32 -4.13
C ARG A 41 -2.10 -18.17 -4.42
N LYS A 42 -0.79 -18.35 -4.19
CA LYS A 42 0.23 -17.31 -4.33
C LYS A 42 -0.09 -16.09 -3.46
N ARG A 43 -0.42 -16.32 -2.20
CA ARG A 43 -0.84 -15.30 -1.24
C ARG A 43 0.03 -15.29 0.00
N CYS A 44 0.23 -14.09 0.54
CA CYS A 44 0.91 -13.89 1.82
C CYS A 44 0.15 -12.81 2.60
N THR A 45 0.13 -12.90 3.94
CA THR A 45 -0.42 -11.86 4.83
C THR A 45 0.17 -10.47 4.59
N PHE A 46 1.43 -10.39 4.12
CA PHE A 46 2.06 -9.13 3.73
C PHE A 46 1.46 -8.51 2.45
N ARG A 47 0.60 -9.25 1.74
CA ARG A 47 -0.15 -8.88 0.52
C ARG A 47 0.68 -8.45 -0.68
N THR A 48 1.99 -8.28 -0.57
CA THR A 48 2.84 -7.93 -1.72
C THR A 48 2.65 -8.89 -2.88
N TRP A 49 2.57 -10.20 -2.61
CA TRP A 49 2.36 -11.18 -3.68
C TRP A 49 1.00 -11.03 -4.40
N ASP A 50 -0.06 -10.72 -3.65
CA ASP A 50 -1.41 -10.48 -4.19
C ASP A 50 -1.49 -9.15 -4.98
N LEU A 51 -0.71 -8.15 -4.59
CA LEU A 51 -0.70 -6.82 -5.20
C LEU A 51 0.20 -6.73 -6.44
N THR A 52 1.39 -7.33 -6.38
CA THR A 52 2.39 -7.19 -7.43
C THR A 52 2.55 -8.45 -8.27
N GLY A 53 2.05 -9.61 -7.83
CA GLY A 53 2.33 -10.89 -8.50
C GLY A 53 3.78 -11.36 -8.35
N ILE A 54 4.60 -10.66 -7.55
CA ILE A 54 6.00 -11.02 -7.24
C ILE A 54 6.05 -11.61 -5.82
N SER A 55 6.70 -12.75 -5.66
CA SER A 55 6.85 -13.43 -4.37
C SER A 55 7.54 -12.52 -3.34
N CYS A 56 6.94 -12.37 -2.16
CA CYS A 56 7.57 -11.66 -1.05
C CYS A 56 8.70 -12.51 -0.41
N PRO A 57 9.54 -11.93 0.48
CA PRO A 57 10.59 -12.68 1.17
C PRO A 57 10.07 -13.92 1.92
N HIS A 58 8.89 -13.83 2.55
CA HIS A 58 8.24 -14.96 3.22
C HIS A 58 7.86 -16.08 2.25
N ALA A 59 7.32 -15.71 1.09
CA ALA A 59 6.94 -16.64 0.03
C ALA A 59 8.17 -17.33 -0.56
N ILE A 60 9.24 -16.59 -0.83
CA ILE A 60 10.51 -17.14 -1.30
C ILE A 60 11.04 -18.16 -0.30
N LYS A 61 11.00 -17.85 0.99
CA LYS A 61 11.45 -18.77 2.05
C LYS A 61 10.62 -20.05 2.11
N ALA A 62 9.29 -19.93 1.97
CA ALA A 62 8.38 -21.08 1.92
C ALA A 62 8.63 -21.94 0.66
N LEU A 63 8.86 -21.31 -0.50
CA LEU A 63 9.20 -21.99 -1.75
C LEU A 63 10.53 -22.76 -1.66
N LEU A 64 11.56 -22.13 -1.10
CA LEU A 64 12.85 -22.77 -0.87
C LEU A 64 12.73 -23.94 0.11
N HIS A 65 11.85 -23.85 1.12
CA HIS A 65 11.59 -24.94 2.06
C HIS A 65 10.97 -26.17 1.37
N VAL A 66 10.08 -25.98 0.39
CA VAL A 66 9.53 -27.06 -0.44
C VAL A 66 10.42 -27.45 -1.61
N LYS A 67 11.66 -26.92 -1.68
CA LYS A 67 12.61 -27.12 -2.78
C LYS A 67 12.04 -26.74 -4.16
N GLN A 68 11.18 -25.74 -4.19
CA GLN A 68 10.68 -25.12 -5.42
C GLN A 68 11.47 -23.85 -5.71
N GLU A 69 11.79 -23.65 -6.99
CA GLU A 69 12.45 -22.44 -7.47
C GLU A 69 11.45 -21.26 -7.39
N PRO A 70 11.84 -20.10 -6.82
CA PRO A 70 10.92 -18.96 -6.68
C PRO A 70 10.68 -18.19 -7.99
N LEU A 71 11.63 -18.24 -8.93
CA LEU A 71 11.55 -17.54 -10.21
C LEU A 71 10.31 -17.92 -11.06
N PRO A 72 9.99 -19.21 -11.30
CA PRO A 72 8.79 -19.60 -12.05
C PRO A 72 7.47 -19.27 -11.34
N GLU A 73 7.50 -18.94 -10.04
CA GLU A 73 6.30 -18.65 -9.27
C GLU A 73 5.79 -17.21 -9.42
N VAL A 74 6.60 -16.33 -10.01
CA VAL A 74 6.21 -14.97 -10.37
C VAL A 74 5.16 -14.99 -11.48
N TYR A 75 4.25 -14.01 -11.48
CA TYR A 75 3.25 -13.88 -12.54
C TYR A 75 3.89 -13.74 -13.93
N TRP A 76 3.24 -14.36 -14.92
CA TRP A 76 3.72 -14.42 -16.30
C TRP A 76 4.01 -13.05 -16.92
N TRP A 77 3.31 -12.00 -16.48
CA TRP A 77 3.48 -10.62 -16.94
C TRP A 77 4.91 -10.07 -16.74
N TYR A 78 5.68 -10.65 -15.80
CA TYR A 78 7.06 -10.28 -15.54
C TYR A 78 8.07 -11.14 -16.32
N SER A 79 7.60 -12.05 -17.17
CA SER A 79 8.48 -12.88 -17.98
C SER A 79 9.09 -12.08 -19.14
N LYS A 80 10.22 -12.59 -19.66
CA LYS A 80 10.86 -12.03 -20.85
C LYS A 80 9.92 -12.05 -22.05
N GLU A 81 9.14 -13.10 -22.19
CA GLU A 81 8.18 -13.30 -23.28
C GLU A 81 7.09 -12.22 -23.21
N ALA A 82 6.52 -11.95 -22.03
CA ALA A 82 5.56 -10.87 -21.83
C ALA A 82 6.16 -9.51 -22.19
N TYR A 83 7.39 -9.23 -21.76
CA TYR A 83 8.10 -8.01 -22.12
C TYR A 83 8.25 -7.86 -23.65
N MET A 84 8.72 -8.91 -24.33
CA MET A 84 8.90 -8.89 -25.80
C MET A 84 7.56 -8.71 -26.53
N LEU A 85 6.47 -9.31 -26.03
CA LEU A 85 5.13 -9.14 -26.58
C LEU A 85 4.60 -7.71 -26.40
N MET A 86 4.76 -7.14 -25.20
CA MET A 86 4.32 -5.78 -24.88
C MET A 86 5.03 -4.72 -25.74
N TYR A 87 6.34 -4.89 -25.93
CA TYR A 87 7.18 -3.96 -26.69
C TYR A 87 7.42 -4.40 -28.13
N LEU A 88 6.68 -5.40 -28.63
CA LEU A 88 6.78 -5.86 -30.02
C LEU A 88 6.47 -4.72 -31.01
N HIS A 89 5.51 -3.87 -30.64
CA HIS A 89 5.11 -2.73 -31.44
C HIS A 89 5.88 -1.49 -30.99
N LYS A 90 6.37 -0.70 -31.96
CA LYS A 90 7.09 0.54 -31.67
C LYS A 90 6.15 1.53 -30.97
N ILE A 91 6.47 1.86 -29.72
CA ILE A 91 5.86 3.00 -29.02
C ILE A 91 6.36 4.25 -29.74
N GLN A 92 5.51 4.86 -30.56
CA GLN A 92 5.86 6.10 -31.23
C GLN A 92 5.91 7.21 -30.19
N LEU A 93 7.06 7.88 -30.12
CA LEU A 93 7.18 9.09 -29.31
C LEU A 93 6.20 10.13 -29.86
N VAL A 94 5.32 10.60 -28.99
CA VAL A 94 4.50 11.76 -29.30
C VAL A 94 5.41 12.98 -29.24
N ARG A 95 5.38 13.80 -30.29
CA ARG A 95 6.09 15.09 -30.30
C ARG A 95 5.56 15.95 -29.13
N GLY A 96 6.26 17.02 -28.78
CA GLY A 96 5.93 17.85 -27.60
C GLY A 96 4.45 18.27 -27.53
N ASN A 97 3.99 18.65 -26.33
CA ASN A 97 2.58 18.96 -26.02
C ASN A 97 1.80 19.75 -27.10
N LYS A 98 2.45 20.69 -27.78
CA LYS A 98 1.88 21.48 -28.89
C LYS A 98 1.36 20.66 -30.08
N SER A 99 1.82 19.42 -30.23
CA SER A 99 1.47 18.54 -31.34
C SER A 99 0.40 17.50 -31.00
N TRP A 100 -0.06 17.49 -29.74
CA TRP A 100 -1.06 16.53 -29.28
C TRP A 100 -2.42 16.89 -29.88
N LYS A 101 -3.04 15.93 -30.56
CA LYS A 101 -4.42 16.07 -31.04
C LYS A 101 -5.35 15.90 -29.85
N VAL A 102 -5.81 17.01 -29.28
CA VAL A 102 -6.83 17.00 -28.22
C VAL A 102 -8.17 16.85 -28.91
N ASP A 103 -8.78 15.67 -28.77
CA ASP A 103 -10.17 15.48 -29.20
C ASP A 103 -11.10 16.13 -28.16
N PRO A 104 -12.03 17.02 -28.57
CA PRO A 104 -13.03 17.57 -27.67
C PRO A 104 -13.83 16.50 -26.92
N SER A 105 -14.00 15.29 -27.48
CA SER A 105 -14.70 14.19 -26.79
C SER A 105 -13.95 13.63 -25.58
N HIS A 106 -12.63 13.83 -25.51
CA HIS A 106 -11.77 13.40 -24.40
C HIS A 106 -11.52 14.52 -23.38
N ALA A 107 -12.14 15.68 -23.56
CA ALA A 107 -12.08 16.74 -22.58
C ALA A 107 -12.78 16.27 -21.30
N MET A 108 -11.99 15.91 -20.28
CA MET A 108 -12.54 15.65 -18.96
C MET A 108 -13.08 16.97 -18.40
N GLU A 109 -14.37 16.99 -18.08
CA GLU A 109 -14.94 18.09 -17.32
C GLU A 109 -14.27 18.14 -15.94
N PRO A 110 -13.94 19.35 -15.44
CA PRO A 110 -13.41 19.49 -14.09
C PRO A 110 -14.37 18.84 -13.09
N PRO A 111 -13.88 18.11 -12.08
CA PRO A 111 -14.74 17.60 -11.03
C PRO A 111 -15.45 18.75 -10.34
N GLU A 112 -16.72 18.54 -10.00
CA GLU A 112 -17.52 19.57 -9.33
C GLU A 112 -16.87 19.93 -7.98
N ILE A 113 -16.45 21.19 -7.85
CA ILE A 113 -15.78 21.67 -6.64
C ILE A 113 -16.84 21.93 -5.57
N HIS A 114 -17.07 20.95 -4.70
CA HIS A 114 -17.90 21.17 -3.52
C HIS A 114 -17.13 21.96 -2.47
N LYS A 115 -17.75 23.03 -1.93
CA LYS A 115 -17.21 23.73 -0.76
C LYS A 115 -17.26 22.78 0.42
N MET A 116 -16.11 22.23 0.81
CA MET A 116 -15.98 21.50 2.07
C MET A 116 -16.44 22.42 3.21
N VAL A 117 -17.26 21.89 4.12
CA VAL A 117 -17.63 22.60 5.34
C VAL A 117 -16.34 22.86 6.10
N GLY A 118 -15.90 24.11 6.08
CA GLY A 118 -14.64 24.51 6.72
C GLY A 118 -14.64 24.19 8.21
N ARG A 119 -13.45 24.25 8.82
CA ARG A 119 -13.27 24.04 10.26
C ARG A 119 -14.31 24.85 11.06
N PRO A 120 -15.10 24.22 11.95
CA PRO A 120 -16.03 24.95 12.81
C PRO A 120 -15.31 26.07 13.56
N LYS A 121 -15.91 27.25 13.64
CA LYS A 121 -15.33 28.39 14.36
C LYS A 121 -15.23 28.02 15.86
N VAL A 122 -14.01 28.10 16.41
CA VAL A 122 -13.73 27.84 17.85
C VAL A 122 -14.54 28.75 18.76
N LYS A 123 -14.81 29.98 18.33
CA LYS A 123 -15.67 30.92 19.05
C LYS A 123 -16.94 31.16 18.25
N ARG A 124 -18.08 30.93 18.90
CA ARG A 124 -19.40 31.27 18.38
C ARG A 124 -19.49 32.78 18.15
N THR A 125 -20.07 33.20 17.03
CA THR A 125 -20.49 34.60 16.84
C THR A 125 -21.68 34.88 17.77
N ARG A 126 -21.54 35.86 18.66
CA ARG A 126 -22.63 36.28 19.56
C ARG A 126 -23.69 37.07 18.81
N VAL A 127 -24.95 36.86 19.16
CA VAL A 127 -26.08 37.66 18.66
C VAL A 127 -26.10 39.00 19.42
N LYS A 128 -26.55 40.09 18.77
CA LYS A 128 -26.46 41.48 19.30
C LYS A 128 -26.99 41.67 20.73
N ASN A 129 -27.95 40.86 21.18
CA ASN A 129 -28.60 41.01 22.49
C ASN A 129 -28.14 40.00 23.55
N GLU A 130 -27.02 39.31 23.36
CA GLU A 130 -26.53 38.34 24.35
C GLU A 130 -25.79 39.00 25.50
N ALA A 131 -26.23 38.70 26.73
CA ALA A 131 -25.61 39.20 27.95
C ALA A 131 -24.13 38.75 28.06
N MET A 132 -23.23 39.71 28.27
CA MET A 132 -21.82 39.40 28.52
C MET A 132 -21.63 38.89 29.95
N LYS A 133 -21.27 37.62 30.12
CA LYS A 133 -20.83 37.09 31.42
C LYS A 133 -19.51 37.78 31.81
N ARG A 134 -19.50 38.52 32.93
CA ARG A 134 -18.32 39.24 33.45
C ARG A 134 -17.20 38.23 33.74
N ARG A 135 -15.98 38.48 33.23
CA ARG A 135 -14.78 37.77 33.67
C ARG A 135 -14.34 38.40 34.99
N GLY A 136 -14.26 37.61 36.05
CA GLY A 136 -13.78 38.07 37.36
C GLY A 136 -12.36 38.60 37.24
N CYS A 137 -12.14 39.81 37.75
CA CYS A 137 -10.83 40.43 37.89
C CYS A 137 -10.22 39.92 39.20
N GLY A 138 -9.19 39.07 39.12
CA GLY A 138 -8.34 38.76 40.28
C GLY A 138 -7.42 39.94 40.53
N GLN A 139 -7.53 40.58 41.69
CA GLN A 139 -6.66 41.66 42.13
C GLN A 139 -5.23 41.12 42.35
N LEU A 140 -4.25 41.67 41.63
CA LEU A 140 -2.84 41.58 42.01
C LEU A 140 -2.57 42.71 43.01
N GLN A 141 -2.17 42.36 44.24
CA GLN A 141 -1.60 43.32 45.19
C GLN A 141 -0.08 43.39 44.92
N GLU A 142 0.39 44.56 44.48
CA GLU A 142 1.80 44.96 44.60
C GLU A 142 2.00 45.65 45.95
N ARG A 143 3.09 45.30 46.66
CA ARG A 143 3.75 46.24 47.57
C ARG A 143 5.18 45.79 47.93
N VAL A 144 6.12 46.59 47.41
CA VAL A 144 7.42 47.06 47.94
C VAL A 144 8.49 46.02 48.27
#